data_AF-A0A5J4SD02-F1
#
_entry.id   AF-A0A5J4SD02-F1
#
_cell.length_a   1.000
_cell.length_b   1.000
_cell.length_c   1.000
_cell.angle_alpha   90.00
_cell.angle_beta   90.00
_cell.angle_gamma   90.00
#
_symmetry.space_group_name_H-M   'P 1'
#
loop_
_entity.id
_entity.type
_entity.pdbx_description
1 polymer ?
#
loop_
_entity_poly.entity_id
_entity_poly.type
_entity_poly.pdbx_seq_one_letter_code
_entity_poly.pdbx_strand_id
1 'polypeptide(L)'
;MEDFKKKSGSNDVNDKEIVFSKSIKAGKRIYYLDVKKNRKDELFLAITESKKIVQGEGEDAQVSFEKHKIFLYKEDFEKFITGLQQAVDFIEEEQGVHTRRDYNEIVEAEKNESSIVVAATEEESKDSGIISIDFE
;
A
#
# COMPACT_ATOMS: atom_id res chain seq x y z
N MET A 1 22.57 0.41 -30.98
CA MET A 1 22.45 0.79 -29.55
C MET A 1 21.08 1.40 -29.39
N GLU A 2 20.14 0.62 -28.87
CA GLU A 2 18.82 1.13 -28.51
C GLU A 2 18.82 1.42 -27.01
N ASP A 3 18.65 2.69 -26.70
CA ASP A 3 18.58 3.22 -25.35
C ASP A 3 17.37 2.67 -24.59
N PHE A 4 17.61 1.86 -23.56
CA PHE A 4 16.59 1.50 -22.57
C PHE A 4 16.28 2.71 -21.69
N LYS A 5 15.36 3.54 -22.18
CA LYS A 5 14.78 4.67 -21.47
C LYS A 5 14.04 4.17 -20.22
N LYS A 6 14.69 4.40 -19.07
CA LYS A 6 14.16 4.46 -17.71
C LYS A 6 12.70 4.93 -17.68
N LYS A 7 11.75 4.00 -17.56
CA LYS A 7 10.32 4.31 -17.37
C LYS A 7 10.03 4.37 -15.87
N SER A 8 10.46 5.48 -15.26
CA SER A 8 9.95 5.93 -13.96
C SER A 8 8.42 5.92 -14.03
N GLY A 9 7.78 5.12 -13.17
CA GLY A 9 6.35 4.88 -13.19
C GLY A 9 5.55 6.17 -13.08
N SER A 10 4.56 6.32 -13.98
CA SER A 10 3.61 7.43 -14.13
C SER A 10 2.67 7.69 -12.92
N ASN A 11 3.07 7.38 -11.69
CA ASN A 11 2.25 7.60 -10.49
C ASN A 11 2.54 8.94 -9.78
N ASP A 12 3.72 9.53 -9.98
CA ASP A 12 4.15 10.76 -9.27
C ASP A 12 3.25 11.98 -9.51
N VAL A 13 2.56 12.05 -10.65
CA VAL A 13 1.69 13.21 -10.97
C VAL A 13 0.41 13.18 -10.13
N ASN A 14 -0.06 11.99 -9.72
CA ASN A 14 -1.28 11.84 -8.92
C ASN A 14 -1.05 12.02 -7.41
N ASP A 15 0.21 11.95 -6.97
CA ASP A 15 0.59 12.13 -5.56
C ASP A 15 0.75 13.61 -5.19
N LYS A 16 1.00 14.48 -6.18
CA LYS A 16 1.17 15.93 -6.00
C LYS A 16 -0.08 16.68 -5.51
N GLU A 17 -1.26 16.05 -5.56
CA GLU A 17 -2.54 16.65 -5.12
C GLU A 17 -3.08 16.03 -3.81
N ILE A 18 -2.30 15.18 -3.13
CA ILE A 18 -2.67 14.59 -1.84
C ILE A 18 -2.50 15.64 -0.73
N VAL A 19 -3.61 16.01 -0.09
CA VAL A 19 -3.65 16.96 1.03
C VAL A 19 -3.45 16.25 2.36
N PHE A 20 -3.92 15.02 2.48
CA PHE A 20 -3.74 14.16 3.64
C PHE A 20 -3.71 12.69 3.18
N SER A 21 -2.88 11.87 3.84
CA SER A 21 -2.85 10.43 3.58
C SER A 21 -2.74 9.67 4.90
N LYS A 22 -3.51 8.60 5.02
CA LYS A 22 -3.39 7.61 6.10
C LYS A 22 -3.29 6.22 5.51
N SER A 23 -2.23 5.50 5.86
CA SER A 23 -2.10 4.07 5.55
C SER A 23 -2.47 3.22 6.76
N ILE A 24 -3.14 2.10 6.50
CA ILE A 24 -3.57 1.10 7.48
C ILE A 24 -3.11 -0.26 6.94
N LYS A 25 -2.18 -0.90 7.65
CA LYS A 25 -1.72 -2.25 7.28
C LYS A 25 -2.57 -3.29 8.01
N ALA A 26 -2.93 -4.34 7.30
CA ALA A 26 -3.80 -5.42 7.77
C ALA A 26 -3.36 -6.74 7.14
N GLY A 27 -2.25 -7.30 7.64
CA GLY A 27 -1.66 -8.54 7.12
C GLY A 27 -1.26 -8.40 5.64
N LYS A 28 -1.89 -9.18 4.75
CA LYS A 28 -1.60 -9.13 3.30
C LYS A 28 -2.21 -7.93 2.57
N ARG A 29 -3.00 -7.09 3.26
CA ARG A 29 -3.66 -5.91 2.68
C ARG A 29 -3.12 -4.63 3.30
N ILE A 30 -3.05 -3.58 2.50
CA ILE A 30 -2.80 -2.21 2.95
C ILE A 30 -3.95 -1.35 2.42
N TYR A 31 -4.60 -0.60 3.30
CA TYR A 31 -5.60 0.39 2.94
C TYR A 31 -4.97 1.78 2.97
N TYR A 32 -5.19 2.55 1.93
CA TYR A 32 -4.78 3.95 1.80
C TYR A 32 -6.03 4.82 1.80
N LEU A 33 -6.09 5.78 2.72
CA LEU A 33 -7.13 6.78 2.83
C LEU A 33 -6.52 8.13 2.47
N ASP A 34 -6.64 8.52 1.20
CA ASP A 34 -6.04 9.75 0.68
C ASP A 34 -7.11 10.83 0.48
N VAL A 35 -6.94 11.99 1.10
CA VAL A 35 -7.73 13.18 0.79
C VAL A 35 -7.04 13.93 -0.32
N LYS A 36 -7.73 14.10 -1.45
CA LYS A 36 -7.21 14.79 -2.64
C LYS A 36 -8.05 16.02 -2.93
N LYS A 37 -7.44 16.99 -3.61
CA LYS A 37 -8.10 18.20 -4.09
C LYS A 37 -8.35 18.10 -5.58
N ASN A 38 -9.55 18.41 -6.05
CA ASN A 38 -9.82 18.52 -7.49
C ASN A 38 -9.40 19.90 -8.02
N ARG A 39 -9.53 20.12 -9.33
CA ARG A 39 -9.22 21.42 -9.99
C ARG A 39 -10.09 22.60 -9.51
N LYS A 40 -11.20 22.35 -8.83
CA LYS A 40 -12.12 23.35 -8.27
C LYS A 40 -11.87 23.61 -6.78
N ASP A 41 -10.74 23.15 -6.27
CA ASP A 41 -10.39 23.24 -4.86
C ASP A 41 -11.29 22.43 -3.90
N GLU A 42 -12.12 21.52 -4.41
CA GLU A 42 -12.97 20.65 -3.59
C GLU A 42 -12.20 19.39 -3.17
N LEU A 43 -12.40 18.99 -1.92
CA LEU A 43 -11.77 17.80 -1.35
C LEU A 43 -12.64 16.56 -1.56
N PHE A 44 -12.00 15.45 -1.90
CA PHE A 44 -12.62 14.13 -2.01
C PHE A 44 -11.69 13.05 -1.45
N LEU A 45 -12.26 11.91 -1.06
CA LEU A 45 -11.54 10.79 -0.48
C LEU A 45 -11.29 9.73 -1.56
N ALA A 46 -10.03 9.29 -1.69
CA ALA A 46 -9.65 8.12 -2.46
C ALA A 46 -9.27 7.00 -1.49
N ILE A 47 -10.09 5.95 -1.44
CA ILE A 47 -9.84 4.76 -0.63
C ILE A 47 -9.25 3.71 -1.57
N THR A 48 -8.04 3.26 -1.28
CA THR A 48 -7.38 2.20 -2.06
C THR A 48 -7.04 1.03 -1.16
N GLU A 49 -7.57 -0.14 -1.45
CA GLU A 49 -7.02 -1.39 -0.95
C GLU A 49 -5.91 -1.88 -1.89
N SER A 50 -4.75 -2.23 -1.36
CA SER A 50 -3.70 -2.97 -2.07
C SER A 50 -3.48 -4.30 -1.39
N LYS A 51 -3.74 -5.40 -2.10
CA LYS A 51 -3.56 -6.76 -1.62
C LYS A 51 -2.32 -7.39 -2.25
N LYS A 52 -1.40 -7.90 -1.41
CA LYS A 52 -0.24 -8.66 -1.87
C LYS A 52 -0.70 -10.04 -2.35
N ILE A 53 -0.40 -10.35 -3.59
CA ILE A 53 -0.61 -11.66 -4.22
C ILE A 53 0.76 -12.30 -4.42
N VAL A 54 0.92 -13.53 -3.93
CA VAL A 54 2.11 -14.36 -4.16
C VAL A 54 1.66 -15.53 -5.02
N GLN A 55 2.27 -15.69 -6.19
CA GLN A 55 1.98 -16.79 -7.13
C GLN A 55 3.22 -17.69 -7.26
N GLY A 56 3.03 -19.00 -7.28
CA GLY A 56 4.11 -19.98 -7.28
C GLY A 56 4.53 -20.45 -5.88
N GLU A 57 5.38 -21.46 -5.83
CA GLU A 57 5.95 -22.05 -4.63
C GLU A 57 7.49 -22.08 -4.75
N GLY A 58 8.21 -21.87 -3.65
CA GLY A 58 9.68 -21.91 -3.64
C GLY A 58 10.35 -20.61 -4.12
N GLU A 59 11.55 -20.75 -4.69
CA GLU A 59 12.43 -19.65 -5.10
C GLU A 59 11.86 -18.82 -6.26
N ASP A 60 10.92 -19.39 -7.03
CA ASP A 60 10.29 -18.74 -8.19
C ASP A 60 9.00 -17.97 -7.84
N ALA A 61 8.72 -17.72 -6.56
CA ALA A 61 7.51 -17.05 -6.13
C ALA A 61 7.42 -15.60 -6.65
N GLN A 62 6.43 -15.31 -7.49
CA GLN A 62 6.18 -13.98 -8.02
C GLN A 62 5.28 -13.17 -7.09
N VAL A 63 5.72 -11.97 -6.72
CA VAL A 63 4.95 -11.02 -5.91
C VAL A 63 4.30 -9.98 -6.81
N SER A 64 2.98 -9.87 -6.72
CA SER A 64 2.18 -8.83 -7.39
C SER A 64 1.23 -8.16 -6.39
N PHE A 65 0.65 -7.02 -6.78
CA PHE A 65 -0.29 -6.27 -5.94
C PHE A 65 -1.58 -6.01 -6.70
N GLU A 66 -2.68 -6.52 -6.18
CA GLU A 66 -4.02 -6.22 -6.68
C GLU A 66 -4.55 -4.97 -5.97
N LYS A 67 -5.08 -4.00 -6.72
CA LYS A 67 -5.56 -2.73 -6.17
C LYS A 67 -7.04 -2.53 -6.46
N HIS A 68 -7.82 -2.28 -5.41
CA HIS A 68 -9.20 -1.83 -5.51
C HIS A 68 -9.27 -0.37 -5.07
N LYS A 69 -9.77 0.51 -5.94
CA LYS A 69 -9.83 1.94 -5.67
C LYS A 69 -11.26 2.43 -5.81
N ILE A 70 -11.71 3.17 -4.81
CA ILE A 70 -12.98 3.89 -4.84
C ILE A 70 -12.74 5.37 -4.56
N PHE A 71 -13.53 6.22 -5.18
CA PHE A 71 -13.55 7.65 -4.94
C PHE A 71 -14.88 8.00 -4.27
N LEU A 72 -14.80 8.78 -3.21
CA LEU A 72 -15.95 9.25 -2.45
C LEU A 72 -15.93 10.78 -2.44
N TYR A 73 -17.02 11.37 -2.89
CA TYR A 73 -17.20 12.83 -2.95
C TYR A 73 -18.00 13.33 -1.76
N LYS A 74 -17.84 14.63 -1.45
CA LYS A 74 -18.35 15.25 -0.22
C LYS A 74 -19.86 15.08 -0.02
N GLU A 75 -20.62 15.16 -1.11
CA GLU A 75 -22.08 15.01 -1.14
C GLU A 75 -22.57 13.63 -0.67
N ASP A 76 -21.72 12.61 -0.75
CA ASP A 76 -22.06 11.22 -0.44
C ASP A 76 -21.48 10.74 0.90
N PHE A 77 -20.66 11.55 1.58
CA PHE A 77 -19.95 11.14 2.81
C PHE A 77 -20.88 10.56 3.86
N GLU A 78 -21.94 11.28 4.20
CA GLU A 78 -22.86 10.89 5.27
C GLU A 78 -23.59 9.58 4.94
N LYS A 79 -24.09 9.45 3.70
CA LYS A 79 -24.78 8.24 3.24
C LYS A 79 -23.85 7.04 3.22
N PHE A 80 -22.62 7.23 2.73
CA PHE A 80 -21.64 6.16 2.64
C PHE A 80 -21.18 5.70 4.02
N ILE A 81 -20.84 6.62 4.93
CA ILE A 81 -20.39 6.28 6.30
C ILE A 81 -21.50 5.57 7.06
N THR A 82 -22.74 6.06 6.95
CA THR A 82 -23.89 5.42 7.61
C THR A 82 -24.11 4.00 7.09
N GLY A 83 -24.12 3.80 5.77
CA GLY A 83 -24.29 2.47 5.19
C GLY A 83 -23.12 1.52 5.52
N LEU A 84 -21.89 2.05 5.56
CA LEU A 84 -20.71 1.28 5.97
C LEU A 84 -20.82 0.83 7.44
N GLN A 85 -21.18 1.75 8.34
CA GLN A 85 -21.33 1.43 9.76
C GLN A 85 -22.41 0.37 9.97
N GLN A 86 -23.58 0.53 9.35
CA GLN A 86 -24.66 -0.46 9.43
C GLN A 86 -24.23 -1.85 8.95
N ALA A 87 -23.45 -1.92 7.87
CA ALA A 87 -22.94 -3.20 7.36
C ALA A 87 -21.92 -3.83 8.31
N VAL A 88 -21.05 -3.02 8.94
CA VAL A 88 -20.10 -3.49 9.95
C VAL A 88 -20.82 -3.99 11.19
N ASP A 89 -21.75 -3.21 11.73
CA ASP A 89 -22.54 -3.56 12.92
C ASP A 89 -23.28 -4.88 12.70
N PHE A 90 -23.91 -5.07 11.53
CA PHE A 90 -24.58 -6.32 11.17
C PHE A 90 -23.62 -7.52 11.17
N ILE A 91 -22.40 -7.37 10.64
CA ILE A 91 -21.40 -8.45 10.65
C ILE A 91 -20.98 -8.77 12.09
N GLU A 92 -20.77 -7.75 12.93
CA GLU A 92 -20.34 -7.91 14.32
C GLU A 92 -21.41 -8.62 15.18
N GLU A 93 -22.69 -8.29 14.97
CA GLU A 93 -23.83 -8.93 15.62
C GLU A 93 -23.96 -10.41 15.23
N GLU A 94 -23.87 -10.72 13.93
CA GLU A 94 -24.01 -12.09 13.42
C GLU A 94 -22.82 -12.99 13.78
N GLN A 95 -21.60 -12.45 13.80
CA GLN A 95 -20.37 -13.25 13.98
C GLN A 95 -19.83 -13.24 15.41
N GLY A 96 -20.45 -12.49 16.33
CA GLY A 96 -20.09 -12.48 17.75
C GLY A 96 -18.63 -12.11 18.00
N VAL A 97 -18.30 -10.82 17.86
CA VAL A 97 -17.04 -10.17 18.28
C VAL A 97 -15.77 -11.02 18.06
N HIS A 98 -15.21 -10.98 16.85
CA HIS A 98 -13.80 -11.32 16.68
C HIS A 98 -12.93 -10.20 17.25
N THR A 99 -12.58 -10.40 18.53
CA THR A 99 -11.43 -9.84 19.25
C THR A 99 -10.69 -8.73 18.53
N ARG A 100 -10.77 -7.53 19.11
CA ARG A 100 -9.72 -6.51 19.19
C ARG A 100 -8.37 -7.19 19.44
N ARG A 101 -7.75 -7.77 18.41
CA ARG A 101 -6.37 -8.22 18.45
C ARG A 101 -5.56 -6.96 18.47
N ASP A 102 -4.84 -6.78 19.57
CA ASP A 102 -4.21 -5.54 19.95
C ASP A 102 -3.43 -4.95 18.79
N TYR A 103 -3.84 -3.74 18.40
CA TYR A 103 -3.14 -2.91 17.42
C TYR A 103 -1.63 -2.88 17.70
N ASN A 104 -1.22 -3.03 18.97
CA ASN A 104 0.16 -3.05 19.45
C ASN A 104 0.96 -4.31 19.05
N GLU A 105 0.35 -5.51 19.03
CA GLU A 105 1.08 -6.75 18.68
C GLU A 105 1.43 -6.80 17.18
N ILE A 106 0.59 -6.20 16.32
CA ILE A 106 0.83 -6.14 14.87
C ILE A 106 1.99 -5.18 14.55
N VAL A 107 2.12 -4.06 15.26
CA VAL A 107 3.22 -3.10 15.01
C VAL A 107 4.59 -3.68 15.36
N GLU A 108 4.67 -4.54 16.38
CA GLU A 108 5.91 -5.19 16.77
C GLU A 108 6.32 -6.31 15.81
N ALA A 109 5.36 -7.10 15.32
CA ALA A 109 5.61 -8.13 14.30
C ALA A 109 6.11 -7.54 12.97
N GLU A 110 5.55 -6.42 12.52
CA GLU A 110 5.99 -5.74 11.29
C GLU A 110 7.40 -5.12 11.38
N LYS A 111 7.84 -4.75 12.59
CA LYS A 111 9.19 -4.21 12.83
C LYS A 111 10.26 -5.30 12.69
N ASN A 112 9.91 -6.54 13.04
CA ASN A 112 10.79 -7.70 12.88
C ASN A 112 10.87 -8.19 11.44
N GLU A 113 9.75 -8.21 10.71
CA GLU A 113 9.80 -8.60 9.28
C GLU A 113 10.55 -7.58 8.42
N SER A 114 10.41 -6.28 8.70
CA SER A 114 11.13 -5.22 7.98
C SER A 114 12.64 -5.19 8.25
N SER A 115 13.11 -5.69 9.39
CA SER A 115 14.55 -5.80 9.67
C SER A 115 15.20 -7.00 8.99
N ILE A 116 14.44 -8.08 8.74
CA ILE A 116 14.91 -9.26 8.01
C ILE A 116 15.13 -8.98 6.52
N VAL A 117 14.22 -8.22 5.87
CA VAL A 117 14.39 -7.87 4.44
C VAL A 117 15.54 -6.89 4.19
N VAL A 118 15.84 -5.99 5.13
CA VAL A 118 16.97 -5.06 5.00
C VAL A 118 18.31 -5.80 5.14
N ALA A 119 18.40 -6.76 6.07
CA ALA A 119 19.60 -7.58 6.24
C ALA A 119 19.90 -8.46 5.02
N ALA A 120 18.87 -9.02 4.37
CA ALA A 120 19.04 -9.84 3.17
C ALA A 120 19.56 -9.03 1.95
N THR A 121 19.18 -7.75 1.84
CA THR A 121 19.63 -6.90 0.72
C THR A 121 21.05 -6.37 0.85
N GLU A 122 21.62 -6.33 2.06
CA GLU A 122 22.99 -5.85 2.27
C GLU A 122 24.05 -6.92 1.94
N GLU A 123 23.72 -8.21 2.08
CA GLU A 123 24.68 -9.29 1.79
C GLU A 123 24.91 -9.54 0.28
N GLU A 124 23.94 -9.26 -0.59
CA GLU A 124 24.11 -9.39 -2.05
C GLU A 124 24.99 -8.28 -2.67
N SER A 125 25.25 -7.19 -1.96
CA SER A 125 25.96 -6.01 -2.51
C SER A 125 27.49 -6.07 -2.43
N LYS A 126 28.06 -7.11 -1.81
CA LYS A 126 29.52 -7.22 -1.59
C LYS A 126 30.28 -8.12 -2.56
N ASP A 127 29.62 -8.82 -3.48
CA ASP A 127 30.28 -9.76 -4.40
C ASP A 127 30.05 -9.47 -5.88
N SER A 128 30.44 -8.27 -6.33
CA SER A 128 30.84 -8.09 -7.73
C SER A 128 31.80 -6.92 -7.86
N GLY A 129 33.10 -7.22 -7.94
CA GLY A 129 34.18 -6.26 -8.09
C GLY A 129 34.02 -5.37 -9.33
N ILE A 130 34.02 -4.06 -9.11
CA ILE A 130 33.97 -3.04 -10.16
C ILE A 130 35.39 -2.87 -10.73
N ILE A 131 35.58 -3.23 -11.99
CA ILE A 131 36.76 -2.87 -12.78
C ILE A 131 36.56 -1.44 -13.29
N SER A 132 37.47 -0.54 -12.92
CA SER A 132 37.56 0.85 -13.38
C SER A 132 38.11 0.93 -14.81
N ILE A 133 37.42 1.65 -15.70
CA ILE A 133 37.97 2.13 -16.98
C ILE A 133 37.71 3.63 -17.10
N ASP A 134 38.80 4.40 -17.12
CA ASP A 134 38.85 5.82 -17.44
C ASP A 134 38.73 6.04 -18.95
N PHE A 135 38.06 7.11 -19.36
CA PHE A 135 38.12 7.63 -20.73
C PHE A 135 38.51 9.11 -20.70
N GLU A 136 39.54 9.41 -21.49
CA GLU A 136 40.09 10.74 -21.82
C GLU A 136 39.14 11.56 -22.70
#